data_AF-A0AA41DTC7-F1
#
_entry.id   AF-A0AA41DTC7-F1
#
_cell.length_a   1.000
_cell.length_b   1.000
_cell.length_c   1.000
_cell.angle_alpha   90.00
_cell.angle_beta   90.00
_cell.angle_gamma   90.00
#
_symmetry.space_group_name_H-M   'P 1'
#
loop_
_entity.id
_entity.type
_entity.pdbx_description
1 polymer ?
#
loop_
_entity_poly.entity_id
_entity_poly.type
_entity_poly.pdbx_seq_one_letter_code
_entity_poly.pdbx_strand_id
1 'polypeptide(L)'
;MTRLPPHVLAERIARAAETVRREPCPRCGADTLVARTPDRVAAVDVRADPTPIDPADIPAGRARLAWCLTGSAHGPQRIRWRDRWHARVCTHPVLIDHACKPQPVQGVLL
;
A
#
# COMPACT_ATOMS: atom_id res chain seq x y z
N MET A 1 19.25 -29.35 -3.15
CA MET A 1 18.59 -28.05 -2.84
C MET A 1 19.47 -26.92 -3.36
N THR A 2 19.08 -26.27 -4.46
CA THR A 2 19.88 -25.21 -5.08
C THR A 2 19.72 -23.92 -4.27
N ARG A 3 20.81 -23.38 -3.71
CA ARG A 3 20.78 -22.06 -3.05
C ARG A 3 20.56 -20.98 -4.11
N LEU A 4 19.64 -20.06 -3.85
CA LEU A 4 19.44 -18.88 -4.69
C LEU A 4 20.67 -17.97 -4.62
N PRO A 5 20.98 -17.23 -5.70
CA PRO A 5 21.98 -16.17 -5.66
C PRO A 5 21.64 -15.14 -4.56
N PRO A 6 22.65 -14.57 -3.86
CA PRO A 6 22.41 -13.65 -2.75
C PRO A 6 21.54 -12.44 -3.08
N HIS A 7 21.68 -11.87 -4.29
CA HIS A 7 20.88 -10.73 -4.73
C HIS A 7 19.39 -11.10 -4.87
N VAL A 8 19.09 -12.26 -5.45
CA VAL A 8 17.71 -12.77 -5.59
C VAL A 8 17.10 -13.04 -4.21
N LEU A 9 17.88 -13.60 -3.28
CA LEU A 9 17.42 -13.82 -1.91
C LEU A 9 17.14 -12.49 -1.19
N ALA A 10 18.04 -11.51 -1.32
CA ALA A 10 17.86 -10.19 -0.72
C ALA A 10 16.62 -9.48 -1.28
N GLU A 11 16.38 -9.53 -2.59
CA GLU A 11 15.16 -8.99 -3.21
C GLU A 11 13.89 -9.67 -2.69
N ARG A 12 13.91 -11.00 -2.54
CA ARG A 12 12.78 -11.75 -1.98
C ARG A 12 12.52 -11.40 -0.52
N ILE A 13 13.57 -11.29 0.30
CA ILE A 13 13.46 -10.86 1.70
C ILE A 13 12.91 -9.44 1.77
N ALA A 14 13.45 -8.53 0.96
CA ALA A 14 12.97 -7.16 0.88
C ALA A 14 11.47 -7.16 0.51
N ARG A 15 11.07 -7.88 -0.54
CA ARG A 15 9.65 -7.99 -0.97
C ARG A 15 8.74 -8.54 0.13
N ALA A 16 9.20 -9.56 0.87
CA ALA A 16 8.46 -10.16 1.96
C ALA A 16 8.42 -9.29 3.23
N ALA A 17 9.35 -8.33 3.37
CA ALA A 17 9.34 -7.42 4.49
C ALA A 17 8.09 -6.52 4.47
N GLU A 18 7.55 -6.27 5.66
CA GLU A 18 6.41 -5.38 5.88
C GLU A 18 6.76 -3.89 5.74
N THR A 19 7.97 -3.60 5.23
CA THR A 19 8.46 -2.25 5.03
C THR A 19 7.85 -1.64 3.77
N VAL A 20 7.42 -0.39 3.89
CA VAL A 20 6.91 0.42 2.79
C VAL A 20 7.99 0.62 1.74
N ARG A 21 7.61 0.46 0.49
CA ARG A 21 8.38 0.78 -0.71
C ARG A 21 7.63 1.78 -1.57
N ARG A 22 8.36 2.64 -2.29
CA ARG A 22 7.80 3.47 -3.35
C ARG A 22 7.95 2.73 -4.67
N GLU A 23 6.84 2.46 -5.33
CA GLU A 23 6.81 1.82 -6.64
C GLU A 23 5.73 2.45 -7.52
N PRO A 24 5.96 2.63 -8.83
CA PRO A 24 4.92 3.09 -9.74
C PRO A 24 3.82 2.03 -9.87
N CYS A 25 2.58 2.47 -10.07
CA CYS A 25 1.45 1.60 -10.34
C CYS A 25 1.64 0.92 -11.70
N PRO A 26 1.59 -0.43 -11.78
CA PRO A 26 1.82 -1.14 -13.04
C PRO A 26 0.74 -0.89 -14.10
N ARG A 27 -0.43 -0.35 -13.70
CA ARG A 27 -1.56 -0.09 -14.60
C ARG A 27 -1.59 1.35 -15.13
N CYS A 28 -1.34 2.34 -14.27
CA CYS A 28 -1.46 3.76 -14.64
C CYS A 28 -0.17 4.56 -14.52
N GLY A 29 0.92 3.97 -14.02
CA GLY A 29 2.21 4.64 -13.83
C GLY A 29 2.30 5.61 -12.66
N ALA A 30 1.20 5.89 -11.95
CA ALA A 30 1.20 6.81 -10.81
C ALA A 30 2.08 6.30 -9.65
N ASP A 31 2.73 7.21 -8.93
CA ASP A 31 3.48 6.86 -7.73
C ASP A 31 2.58 6.25 -6.67
N THR A 32 3.03 5.16 -6.04
CA THR A 32 2.28 4.49 -4.96
C THR A 32 3.21 3.98 -3.86
N LEU A 33 2.63 3.76 -2.68
CA LEU A 33 3.27 3.06 -1.58
C LEU A 33 2.83 1.60 -1.57
N VAL A 34 3.80 0.68 -1.58
CA VAL A 34 3.57 -0.77 -1.57
C VAL A 34 4.15 -1.36 -0.30
N ALA A 35 3.36 -2.14 0.42
CA ALA A 35 3.83 -2.87 1.59
C ALA A 35 3.04 -4.17 1.77
N ARG A 36 3.70 -5.19 2.34
CA ARG A 36 3.01 -6.39 2.80
C ARG A 36 2.43 -6.12 4.19
N THR A 37 1.13 -6.31 4.37
CA THR A 37 0.49 -6.14 5.69
C THR A 37 0.18 -7.50 6.32
N PRO A 38 0.56 -7.73 7.60
CA PRO A 38 0.19 -8.94 8.33
C PRO A 38 -1.20 -8.82 8.98
N ASP A 39 -1.86 -7.66 8.89
CA ASP A 39 -3.14 -7.36 9.56
C ASP A 39 -4.35 -8.08 8.92
N ARG A 40 -4.10 -9.01 7.99
CA ARG A 40 -5.10 -9.87 7.38
C ARG A 40 -4.69 -11.33 7.51
N VAL A 41 -5.69 -12.22 7.49
CA VAL A 41 -5.54 -13.69 7.59
C VAL A 41 -4.52 -14.25 6.59
N ALA A 42 -4.28 -13.55 5.49
CA ALA A 42 -3.12 -13.74 4.62
C ALA A 42 -2.36 -12.42 4.45
N ALA A 43 -1.03 -12.48 4.44
CA ALA A 43 -0.20 -11.33 4.17
C ALA A 43 -0.38 -10.87 2.71
N VAL A 44 -1.06 -9.74 2.52
CA VAL A 44 -1.36 -9.19 1.19
C VAL A 44 -0.48 -8.00 0.89
N ASP A 45 -0.12 -7.86 -0.38
CA ASP A 45 0.56 -6.66 -0.87
C ASP A 45 -0.49 -5.56 -1.07
N VAL A 46 -0.41 -4.54 -0.22
CA VAL A 46 -1.25 -3.34 -0.27
C VAL A 46 -0.57 -2.32 -1.16
N ARG A 47 -1.36 -1.63 -2.00
CA ARG A 47 -0.91 -0.47 -2.77
C ARG A 47 -1.77 0.72 -2.39
N ALA A 48 -1.16 1.74 -1.82
CA ALA A 48 -1.82 2.96 -1.35
C ALA A 48 -1.33 4.20 -2.11
N ASP A 49 -2.16 5.22 -2.18
CA ASP A 49 -1.73 6.54 -2.65
C ASP A 49 -0.67 7.11 -1.68
N PRO A 50 0.39 7.78 -2.18
CA PRO A 50 1.50 8.22 -1.34
C PRO A 50 1.19 9.50 -0.55
N THR A 51 0.10 10.19 -0.91
CA THR A 51 -0.32 11.44 -0.27
C THR A 51 -1.28 11.11 0.88
N PRO A 52 -0.96 11.51 2.11
CA PRO A 52 -1.88 11.35 3.23
C PRO A 52 -3.17 12.16 3.04
N ILE A 53 -4.27 11.63 3.58
CA ILE A 53 -5.57 12.31 3.63
C ILE A 53 -5.96 12.65 5.07
N ASP A 54 -6.90 13.57 5.22
CA ASP A 54 -7.58 13.78 6.51
C ASP A 54 -8.43 12.54 6.83
N PRO A 55 -8.35 11.98 8.04
CA PRO A 55 -9.26 10.92 8.47
C PRO A 55 -10.76 11.24 8.31
N ALA A 56 -11.15 12.52 8.34
CA ALA A 56 -12.52 12.97 8.09
C ALA A 56 -12.97 12.78 6.63
N ASP A 57 -12.02 12.72 5.69
CA ASP A 57 -12.27 12.53 4.25
C ASP A 57 -12.32 11.06 3.83
N ILE A 58 -12.19 10.12 4.77
CA ILE A 58 -12.28 8.69 4.47
C ILE A 58 -13.68 8.41 3.90
N PRO A 59 -13.78 7.83 2.68
CA PRO A 59 -15.07 7.51 2.08
C PRO A 59 -15.86 6.58 3.01
N ALA A 60 -17.10 6.96 3.33
CA ALA A 60 -17.98 6.13 4.15
C ALA A 60 -18.33 4.78 3.47
N GLY A 61 -18.19 4.71 2.15
CA GLY A 61 -18.31 3.47 1.38
C GLY A 61 -17.02 2.65 1.40
N ARG A 62 -17.12 1.33 1.57
CA ARG A 62 -15.99 0.38 1.54
C ARG A 62 -15.27 0.26 0.18
N ALA A 63 -15.47 1.21 -0.74
CA ALA A 63 -14.86 1.18 -2.06
C ALA A 63 -13.34 1.26 -2.02
N ARG A 64 -12.76 1.85 -0.96
CA ARG A 64 -11.31 1.93 -0.71
C ARG A 64 -11.04 1.72 0.77
N LEU A 65 -10.02 0.95 1.10
CA LEU A 65 -9.60 0.76 2.49
C LEU A 65 -8.71 1.93 2.94
N ALA A 66 -8.81 2.26 4.22
CA ALA A 66 -7.95 3.23 4.88
C ALA A 66 -6.84 2.53 5.67
N TRP A 67 -5.67 3.15 5.70
CA TRP A 67 -4.46 2.61 6.30
C TRP A 67 -3.73 3.66 7.11
N CYS A 68 -3.00 3.25 8.15
CA CYS A 68 -2.09 4.10 8.89
C CYS A 68 -0.65 3.84 8.46
N LEU A 69 0.07 4.92 8.16
CA LEU A 69 1.51 4.88 7.92
C LEU A 69 2.24 5.03 9.25
N THR A 70 2.73 3.91 9.77
CA THR A 70 3.44 3.84 11.04
C THR A 70 4.97 3.80 10.84
N GLY A 71 5.72 4.13 11.88
CA GLY A 71 7.18 4.25 11.83
C GLY A 71 7.64 5.70 11.69
N SER A 72 8.94 5.93 11.57
CA SER A 72 9.53 7.27 11.44
C SER A 72 9.85 7.60 9.98
N ALA A 73 9.95 8.90 9.67
CA ALA A 73 10.35 9.36 8.33
C ALA A 73 11.77 8.93 7.93
N HIS A 74 12.63 8.65 8.92
CA HIS A 74 14.02 8.23 8.73
C HIS A 74 14.26 6.74 9.02
N GLY A 75 13.19 5.99 9.29
CA GLY A 75 13.25 4.57 9.64
C GLY A 75 12.30 3.73 8.78
N PRO A 76 12.24 2.41 9.01
CA PRO A 76 11.34 1.54 8.27
C PRO A 76 9.88 1.90 8.57
N GLN A 77 9.17 2.36 7.55
CA GLN A 77 7.74 2.64 7.63
C GLN A 77 6.93 1.37 7.34
N ARG A 78 5.72 1.27 7.91
CA ARG A 78 4.80 0.14 7.69
C ARG A 78 3.37 0.64 7.48
N ILE A 79 2.61 -0.08 6.67
CA ILE A 79 1.18 0.18 6.44
C ILE A 79 0.35 -0.76 7.32
N ARG A 80 -0.45 -0.18 8.21
CA ARG A 80 -1.34 -0.91 9.11
C ARG A 80 -2.80 -0.66 8.77
N TRP A 81 -3.64 -1.69 8.85
CA TRP A 81 -5.05 -1.53 8.53
C TRP A 81 -5.75 -0.65 9.57
N ARG A 82 -6.45 0.38 9.10
CA ARG A 82 -7.36 1.18 9.92
C ARG A 82 -8.74 0.51 9.91
N ASP A 83 -8.87 -0.58 10.65
CA ASP A 83 -10.14 -1.30 10.79
C ASP A 83 -11.06 -0.66 11.84
N ARG A 84 -12.18 -1.33 12.15
CA ARG A 84 -13.16 -0.84 13.15
C ARG A 84 -12.64 -0.84 14.60
N TRP A 85 -11.57 -1.58 14.88
CA TRP A 85 -10.95 -1.69 16.20
C TRP A 85 -9.72 -0.79 16.34
N HIS A 86 -9.36 -0.10 15.26
CA HIS A 86 -8.30 0.88 15.26
C HIS A 86 -8.57 2.00 16.28
N ALA A 87 -7.50 2.48 16.92
CA ALA A 87 -7.59 3.53 17.92
C ALA A 87 -8.32 4.76 17.37
N ARG A 88 -9.33 5.25 18.12
CA ARG A 88 -10.13 6.42 17.71
C ARG A 88 -9.27 7.67 17.52
N VAL A 89 -8.22 7.82 18.35
CA VAL A 89 -7.23 8.89 18.26
C VAL A 89 -5.92 8.27 17.78
N CYS A 90 -5.73 8.23 16.46
CA CYS A 90 -4.48 7.81 15.85
C CYS A 90 -3.85 9.02 15.16
N THR A 91 -2.62 9.32 15.54
CA THR A 91 -1.85 10.48 15.07
C THR A 91 -1.02 10.19 13.83
N HIS A 92 -1.03 8.95 13.35
CA HIS A 92 -0.29 8.56 12.17
C HIS A 92 -0.96 9.08 10.89
N PRO A 93 -0.18 9.46 9.86
CA PRO A 93 -0.73 9.80 8.55
C PRO A 93 -1.64 8.69 8.02
N VAL A 94 -2.81 9.07 7.49
CA VAL A 94 -3.77 8.14 6.92
C VAL A 94 -3.62 8.10 5.40
N LEU A 95 -3.54 6.88 4.86
CA LEU A 95 -3.47 6.60 3.43
C LEU A 95 -4.74 5.85 3.00
N ILE A 96 -5.00 5.83 1.69
CA ILE A 96 -6.09 5.05 1.08
C ILE A 96 -5.57 4.16 -0.04
N ASP A 97 -6.26 3.03 -0.26
CA ASP A 97 -5.96 2.13 -1.38
C ASP A 97 -5.84 2.90 -2.69
N HIS A 98 -4.78 2.69 -3.46
CA HIS A 98 -4.62 3.30 -4.77
C HIS A 98 -5.73 2.84 -5.72
N ALA A 99 -6.43 3.79 -6.33
CA ALA A 99 -7.40 3.51 -7.38
C ALA A 99 -6.93 4.17 -8.68
N CYS A 100 -6.70 3.35 -9.71
CA CYS A 100 -6.39 3.89 -11.03
C CYS A 100 -7.59 4.69 -11.55
N LYS A 101 -7.35 5.91 -12.04
CA LYS A 101 -8.36 6.62 -12.82
C LYS A 101 -8.74 5.76 -14.03
N PRO A 102 -10.03 5.67 -14.39
CA PRO A 102 -10.43 5.00 -15.63
C PRO A 102 -9.67 5.65 -16.80
N GLN A 103 -8.84 4.88 -17.50
CA GLN A 103 -8.34 5.33 -18.79
C GLN A 103 -9.50 5.21 -19.79
N PRO A 104 -9.75 6.23 -20.62
CA PRO A 104 -10.71 6.09 -21.69
C PRO A 104 -10.24 4.93 -22.57
N VAL A 105 -11.06 3.90 -22.72
CA VAL A 105 -10.83 2.88 -23.73
C VAL A 105 -10.91 3.61 -25.07
N GLN A 106 -9.79 3.76 -25.77
CA GLN A 106 -9.85 4.14 -27.16
C GLN A 106 -10.49 2.96 -27.87
N GLY A 107 -11.79 3.08 -28.15
CA GLY A 107 -12.52 2.09 -28.92
C GLY A 107 -11.80 1.89 -30.24
N VAL A 108 -11.25 0.70 -30.44
CA VAL A 108 -10.88 0.26 -31.78
C VAL A 108 -12.20 0.07 -32.50
N LEU A 109 -12.56 1.04 -33.35
CA LEU A 109 -13.55 0.85 -34.40
C LEU A 109 -12.95 -0.19 -35.35
N LEU A 110 -13.47 -1.42 -35.28
CA LEU A 110 -13.37 -2.40 -36.37
C LEU A 110 -14.58 -2.24 -37.29
#